data_AF-A0A2V6SAU1-F1
#
_entry.id   AF-A0A2V6SAU1-F1
#
_cell.length_a   1.000
_cell.length_b   1.000
_cell.length_c   1.000
_cell.angle_alpha   90.00
_cell.angle_beta   90.00
_cell.angle_gamma   90.00
#
_symmetry.space_group_name_H-M   'P 1'
#
loop_
_entity.id
_entity.type
_entity.pdbx_description
1 polymer ?
#
loop_
_entity_poly.entity_id
_entity_poly.type
_entity_poly.pdbx_seq_one_letter_code
_entity_poly.pdbx_strand_id
1 'polypeptide(L)' 'MLALPLAAAGAERTITLPPDDPSARLPDGPGAPETRNACSLCHSTDYIVMQPRGGAVQWQAVVTKMIKVFGAPITD' A
#
# COMPACT_ATOMS: atom_id res chain seq x y z
N MET A 1 21.04 -16.61 -49.81
CA MET A 1 21.47 -17.04 -48.45
C MET A 1 20.78 -16.11 -47.45
N LEU A 2 19.69 -16.54 -46.81
CA LEU A 2 19.04 -15.76 -45.74
C LEU A 2 19.65 -16.16 -44.40
N ALA A 3 20.23 -15.21 -43.69
CA ALA A 3 20.67 -15.38 -42.30
C ALA A 3 19.47 -15.22 -41.36
N LEU A 4 19.25 -16.22 -40.50
CA LEU A 4 18.21 -16.19 -39.46
C LEU A 4 18.72 -15.38 -38.27
N PRO A 5 17.95 -14.44 -37.68
CA PRO A 5 18.41 -13.70 -36.53
C PRO A 5 18.42 -14.60 -35.30
N LEU A 6 19.51 -14.57 -34.55
CA LEU A 6 19.60 -15.25 -33.26
C LEU A 6 18.89 -14.39 -32.21
N ALA A 7 17.65 -14.73 -31.88
CA ALA A 7 16.94 -14.11 -30.77
C ALA A 7 17.55 -14.61 -29.44
N ALA A 8 18.14 -13.70 -28.66
CA ALA A 8 18.58 -14.01 -27.30
C ALA A 8 17.34 -14.19 -26.41
N ALA A 9 17.14 -15.38 -25.87
CA ALA A 9 16.09 -15.64 -24.88
C ALA A 9 16.54 -15.12 -23.51
N GLY A 10 15.87 -14.09 -23.00
CA GLY A 10 16.03 -13.66 -21.61
C GLY A 10 15.44 -14.71 -20.67
N ALA A 11 16.18 -15.09 -19.62
CA ALA A 11 15.68 -16.03 -18.62
C ALA A 11 14.70 -15.33 -17.67
N GLU A 12 13.47 -15.85 -17.57
CA GLU A 12 12.50 -15.41 -16.56
C GLU A 12 13.02 -15.75 -15.15
N ARG A 13 12.83 -14.82 -14.22
CA ARG A 13 13.18 -14.96 -12.80
C ARG A 13 11.97 -14.53 -11.97
N THR A 14 11.68 -15.32 -10.94
CA THR A 14 10.56 -15.08 -10.04
C THR A 14 11.08 -14.82 -8.63
N ILE A 15 10.38 -13.95 -7.89
CA ILE A 15 10.55 -13.76 -6.46
C ILE A 15 9.20 -13.97 -5.77
N THR A 16 9.21 -14.73 -4.67
CA THR A 16 8.04 -14.90 -3.81
C THR A 16 8.16 -13.94 -2.64
N LEU A 17 7.17 -13.07 -2.46
CA LEU A 17 7.10 -12.19 -1.30
C LEU A 17 6.61 -12.96 -0.07
N PRO A 18 7.07 -12.61 1.15
CA PRO A 18 6.49 -13.13 2.37
C PRO A 18 5.03 -12.65 2.53
N PRO A 19 4.22 -13.33 3.35
CA PRO A 19 2.91 -12.83 3.72
C PRO A 19 3.01 -11.52 4.52
N ASP A 20 1.93 -10.75 4.54
CA ASP A 20 1.83 -9.52 5.32
C ASP A 20 2.07 -9.76 6.82
N ASP A 21 2.79 -8.83 7.46
CA ASP A 21 3.10 -8.90 8.89
C ASP A 21 1.81 -8.79 9.73
N PRO A 22 1.55 -9.69 10.70
CA PRO A 22 0.40 -9.59 11.59
C PRO A 22 0.30 -8.27 12.36
N SER A 23 1.43 -7.62 12.65
CA SER A 23 1.48 -6.30 13.31
C SER A 23 0.97 -5.17 12.42
N ALA A 24 0.86 -5.38 11.10
CA ALA A 24 0.24 -4.43 10.19
C ALA A 24 -1.28 -4.30 10.41
N ARG A 25 -1.90 -5.21 11.18
CA ARG A 25 -3.35 -5.19 11.40
C ARG A 25 -3.76 -3.98 12.23
N LEU A 26 -4.67 -3.20 11.67
CA LEU A 26 -5.36 -2.15 12.42
C LEU A 26 -6.02 -2.72 13.69
N PRO A 27 -5.88 -2.06 14.85
CA PRO A 27 -6.57 -2.43 16.08
C PRO A 27 -8.09 -2.47 15.89
N ASP A 28 -8.76 -3.34 16.64
CA ASP A 28 -10.22 -3.37 16.66
C ASP A 28 -10.79 -2.10 17.30
N GLY A 29 -11.89 -1.59 16.74
CA GLY A 29 -12.58 -0.41 17.27
C GLY A 29 -13.46 0.29 16.24
N PRO A 30 -14.17 1.34 16.68
CA PRO A 30 -14.95 2.20 15.78
C PRO A 30 -14.02 2.81 14.70
N GLY A 31 -14.42 2.74 13.43
CA GLY A 31 -13.62 3.25 12.31
C GLY A 31 -12.61 2.25 11.73
N ALA A 32 -12.36 1.10 12.38
CA ALA A 32 -11.40 0.12 11.87
C ALA A 32 -11.85 -0.53 10.53
N PRO A 33 -13.12 -0.93 10.35
CA PRO A 33 -13.60 -1.42 9.05
C PRO A 33 -13.47 -0.39 7.93
N GLU A 34 -13.84 0.86 8.19
CA GLU A 34 -13.79 1.97 7.24
C GLU A 34 -12.34 2.27 6.83
N THR A 35 -11.44 2.34 7.81
CA THR A 35 -10.01 2.55 7.57
C THR A 35 -9.42 1.40 6.76
N ARG A 36 -9.79 0.15 7.07
CA ARG A 36 -9.29 -1.03 6.35
C ARG A 36 -9.74 -1.03 4.88
N ASN A 37 -10.97 -0.62 4.63
CA ASN A 37 -11.54 -0.54 3.27
C ASN A 37 -10.94 0.61 2.45
N ALA A 38 -10.73 1.77 3.07
CA ALA A 38 -10.28 2.98 2.37
C ALA A 38 -8.75 3.04 2.18
N CYS A 39 -7.97 2.52 3.12
CA CYS A 39 -6.53 2.78 3.21
C CYS A 39 -5.63 1.62 2.79
N SER A 40 -6.19 0.49 2.36
CA SER A 40 -5.42 -0.69 1.92
C SER A 40 -5.27 -0.81 0.39
N LEU A 41 -5.81 0.15 -0.37
CA LEU A 41 -5.80 0.10 -1.83
C LEU A 41 -4.40 0.26 -2.44
N CYS A 42 -3.57 1.12 -1.85
CA CYS A 42 -2.29 1.51 -2.42
C CYS A 42 -1.08 0.90 -1.69
N HIS A 43 -1.24 0.57 -0.41
CA HIS A 43 -0.18 0.01 0.43
C HIS A 43 -0.80 -0.77 1.60
N SER A 44 0.00 -1.60 2.26
CA SER A 44 -0.37 -2.28 3.51
C SER A 44 -0.65 -1.28 4.64
N THR A 45 -1.40 -1.72 5.66
CA THR A 45 -1.76 -0.86 6.81
C THR A 45 -0.66 -0.75 7.86
N ASP A 46 0.49 -1.40 7.66
CA ASP A 46 1.70 -1.24 8.47
C ASP A 46 2.15 0.22 8.55
N TYR A 47 2.07 0.96 7.44
CA TYR A 47 2.33 2.40 7.38
C TYR A 47 1.47 3.24 8.31
N ILE A 48 0.30 2.73 8.74
CA ILE A 48 -0.58 3.38 9.71
C ILE A 48 -0.18 2.97 11.13
N VAL A 49 -0.06 1.66 11.37
CA VAL A 49 0.20 1.12 12.72
C VAL A 49 1.58 1.51 13.25
N MET A 50 2.57 1.66 12.36
CA MET A 50 3.94 2.02 12.76
C MET A 50 4.15 3.51 13.07
N GLN A 51 3.17 4.38 12.80
CA GLN A 51 3.35 5.81 13.02
C GLN A 51 3.48 6.13 14.52
N PRO A 52 4.29 7.14 14.89
CA PRO A 52 4.27 7.68 16.23
C PRO A 52 2.85 8.05 16.64
N ARG A 53 2.48 7.79 17.91
CA ARG A 53 1.16 8.14 18.42
C ARG A 53 0.92 9.64 18.24
N GLY A 54 -0.12 9.97 17.49
CA GLY A 54 -0.50 11.35 17.17
C GLY A 54 -1.96 11.62 17.51
N GLY A 55 -2.29 12.90 17.66
CA GLY A 55 -3.66 13.37 17.83
C GLY A 55 -4.39 13.57 16.49
N ALA A 56 -5.67 13.98 16.58
CA ALA A 56 -6.53 14.16 15.41
C ALA A 56 -5.96 15.11 14.33
N VAL A 57 -5.29 16.20 14.74
CA VAL A 57 -4.69 17.16 13.79
C VAL A 57 -3.62 16.51 12.91
N GLN A 58 -2.76 15.66 13.49
CA GLN A 58 -1.73 14.94 12.74
C GLN A 58 -2.38 13.97 11.75
N TRP A 59 -3.37 13.20 12.21
CA TRP A 59 -4.05 12.23 11.34
C TRP A 59 -4.85 12.91 10.24
N GLN A 60 -5.47 14.06 10.50
CA GLN A 60 -6.13 14.86 9.48
C GLN A 60 -5.15 15.27 8.38
N ALA A 61 -3.94 15.70 8.75
CA ALA A 61 -2.91 16.06 7.78
C ALA A 61 -2.44 14.85 6.97
N VAL A 62 -2.30 13.68 7.59
CA VAL A 62 -1.94 12.42 6.90
C VAL A 62 -3.03 12.02 5.91
N VAL A 63 -4.30 11.99 6.32
CA VAL A 63 -5.43 11.65 5.43
C VAL A 63 -5.53 12.67 4.29
N THR A 64 -5.40 13.97 4.59
CA THR A 64 -5.37 15.03 3.57
C THR A 64 -4.24 14.82 2.57
N LYS A 65 -3.04 14.41 3.02
CA LYS A 65 -1.92 14.07 2.14
C LYS A 65 -2.28 12.89 1.22
N MET A 66 -2.89 11.83 1.74
CA MET A 66 -3.27 10.67 0.91
C MET A 66 -4.26 11.08 -0.18
N ILE A 67 -5.25 11.92 0.16
CA ILE A 67 -6.27 12.39 -0.79
C ILE A 67 -5.68 13.37 -1.80
N LYS A 68 -5.00 14.43 -1.35
CA LYS A 68 -4.62 15.58 -2.21
C LYS A 68 -3.31 15.37 -2.95
N VAL A 69 -2.36 14.63 -2.38
CA VAL A 69 -1.03 14.43 -2.97
C VAL A 69 -0.93 13.08 -3.67
N PHE A 70 -1.45 12.02 -3.06
CA PHE A 70 -1.39 10.67 -3.64
C PHE A 70 -2.65 10.24 -4.38
N GLY A 71 -3.71 11.06 -4.36
CA GLY A 71 -4.92 10.83 -5.15
C GLY A 71 -5.80 9.69 -4.63
N ALA A 72 -5.74 9.38 -3.33
CA ALA A 72 -6.62 8.37 -2.73
C ALA A 72 -8.10 8.77 -2.99
N PRO A 73 -8.93 7.86 -3.55
CA PRO A 73 -10.31 8.16 -3.93
C PRO A 73 -11.26 8.08 -2.72
N ILE A 74 -10.96 8.84 -1.67
CA ILE A 74 -11.78 8.93 -0.46
C ILE A 74 -12.64 10.19 -0.57
N THR A 75 -13.95 10.03 -0.54
CA THR A 75 -14.93 11.12 -0.52
C THR A 75 -15.46 11.34 0.89
N ASP A 76 -15.83 12.58 1.21
CA ASP A 76 -16.54 12.93 2.45
C ASP A 76 -17.99 12.41 2.45
#